data_AF-A0A2A4M9A7-F1
#
_entry.id   AF-A0A2A4M9A7-F1
#
_cell.length_a   1.000
_cell.length_b   1.000
_cell.length_c   1.000
_cell.angle_alpha   90.00
_cell.angle_beta   90.00
_cell.angle_gamma   90.00
#
_symmetry.space_group_name_H-M   'P 1'
#
loop_
_entity.id
_entity.type
_entity.pdbx_description
1 polymer ?
#
loop_
_entity_poly.entity_id
_entity_poly.type
_entity_poly.pdbx_seq_one_letter_code
_entity_poly.pdbx_strand_id
1 'polypeptide(L)'
;MGLVLAWFAFSSLGQAEDWPQWLGANRDAEWREGGIIARFSKEAPKLRWESKLGAGYSGPAVAQGWVFVMDRLAVEVDPDKARLLHGDPPPGNINFVRKLQPGRERLVCLNEADGELLWAHEWDCPYTTVAAYAIGPRATPTVDGDRVYALGSEGNLFCLNSKTGVVHWSCDFKKNYGLEIPEWGTAAHPLVHGDRLI
;
A
#
# COMPACT_ATOMS: atom_id res chain seq x y z
N MET A 1 0.32 -50.78 -37.41
CA MET A 1 0.05 -49.33 -37.25
C MET A 1 0.12 -49.03 -35.75
N GLY A 2 1.27 -48.62 -35.23
CA GLY A 2 1.46 -48.38 -33.79
C GLY A 2 1.08 -46.96 -33.43
N LEU A 3 0.15 -46.79 -32.49
CA LEU A 3 -0.28 -45.49 -31.99
C LEU A 3 0.74 -45.00 -30.94
N VAL A 4 1.47 -43.93 -31.24
CA VAL A 4 2.34 -43.25 -30.27
C VAL A 4 1.47 -42.24 -29.51
N LEU A 5 1.21 -42.50 -28.23
CA LEU A 5 0.58 -41.53 -27.32
C LEU A 5 1.65 -40.53 -26.87
N ALA A 6 1.65 -39.34 -27.48
CA ALA A 6 2.45 -38.21 -27.02
C ALA A 6 1.85 -37.67 -25.71
N TRP A 7 2.59 -37.84 -24.61
CA TRP A 7 2.30 -37.19 -23.34
C TRP A 7 2.72 -35.73 -23.43
N PHE A 8 1.76 -34.82 -23.58
CA PHE A 8 2.01 -33.41 -23.37
C PHE A 8 2.07 -33.16 -21.86
N ALA A 9 3.29 -32.97 -21.33
CA ALA A 9 3.48 -32.44 -20.00
C ALA A 9 2.98 -30.97 -20.01
N PHE A 10 1.78 -30.74 -19.49
CA PHE A 10 1.35 -29.40 -19.12
C PHE A 10 2.19 -28.96 -17.92
N SER A 11 3.21 -28.15 -18.16
CA SER A 11 3.84 -27.36 -17.10
C SER A 11 2.77 -26.41 -16.57
N SER A 12 2.19 -26.73 -15.41
CA SER A 12 1.44 -25.72 -14.66
C SER A 12 2.43 -24.62 -14.30
N LEU A 13 2.32 -23.45 -14.94
CA LEU A 13 2.89 -22.24 -14.39
C LEU A 13 2.26 -22.10 -13.00
N GLY A 14 3.07 -22.25 -11.96
CA GLY A 14 2.60 -22.07 -10.59
C GLY A 14 2.02 -20.67 -10.47
N GLN A 15 0.72 -20.58 -10.25
CA GLN A 15 0.04 -19.34 -9.90
C GLN A 15 0.08 -19.24 -8.39
N ALA A 16 0.69 -18.18 -7.87
CA ALA A 16 0.70 -17.92 -6.44
C ALA A 16 -0.71 -17.50 -5.98
N GLU A 17 -1.06 -17.79 -4.74
CA GLU A 17 -2.30 -17.39 -4.09
C GLU A 17 -2.28 -15.87 -3.89
N ASP A 18 -3.42 -15.24 -4.19
CA ASP A 18 -3.61 -13.81 -3.95
C ASP A 18 -3.47 -13.50 -2.45
N TRP A 19 -2.85 -12.36 -2.14
CA TRP A 19 -2.72 -11.79 -0.80
C TRP A 19 -3.43 -10.43 -0.73
N PRO A 20 -4.78 -10.39 -0.78
CA PRO A 20 -5.52 -9.17 -1.11
C PRO A 20 -5.62 -8.16 0.04
N GLN A 21 -5.17 -8.50 1.25
CA GLN A 21 -5.32 -7.68 2.45
C GLN A 21 -4.24 -7.98 3.49
N TRP A 22 -4.17 -7.14 4.52
CA TRP A 22 -3.31 -7.37 5.69
C TRP A 22 -3.59 -8.74 6.33
N LEU A 23 -2.51 -9.48 6.65
CA LEU A 23 -2.55 -10.87 7.15
C LEU A 23 -3.14 -11.91 6.19
N GLY A 24 -3.33 -11.58 4.91
CA GLY A 24 -3.67 -12.54 3.85
C GLY A 24 -5.17 -12.77 3.68
N ALA A 25 -5.52 -13.66 2.76
CA ALA A 25 -6.92 -13.92 2.39
C ALA A 25 -7.80 -14.28 3.62
N ASN A 26 -7.24 -15.07 4.55
CA ASN A 26 -7.92 -15.53 5.76
C ASN A 26 -7.61 -14.70 7.03
N ARG A 27 -6.72 -13.70 6.92
CA ARG A 27 -6.30 -12.82 8.03
C ARG A 27 -5.60 -13.52 9.20
N ASP A 28 -4.96 -14.63 8.92
CA ASP A 28 -4.26 -15.46 9.89
C ASP A 28 -2.72 -15.36 9.75
N ALA A 29 -2.24 -14.60 8.75
CA ALA A 29 -0.83 -14.52 8.37
C ALA A 29 -0.20 -15.89 8.08
N GLU A 30 -1.01 -16.84 7.59
CA GLU A 30 -0.52 -18.15 7.20
C GLU A 30 -0.31 -18.23 5.69
N TRP A 31 0.89 -18.65 5.30
CA TRP A 31 1.19 -19.01 3.93
C TRP A 31 0.79 -20.46 3.68
N ARG A 32 -0.02 -20.71 2.65
CA ARG A 32 -0.59 -22.05 2.38
C ARG A 32 -0.02 -22.75 1.16
N GLU A 33 0.80 -22.06 0.37
CA GLU A 33 1.38 -22.67 -0.82
C GLU A 33 2.53 -23.61 -0.52
N GLY A 34 2.67 -24.62 -1.37
CA GLY A 34 3.85 -25.48 -1.40
C GLY A 34 5.03 -24.81 -2.11
N GLY A 35 6.15 -25.53 -2.21
CA GLY A 35 7.32 -25.07 -2.98
C GLY A 35 8.18 -24.01 -2.26
N ILE A 36 7.89 -23.71 -1.00
CA ILE A 36 8.76 -22.87 -0.17
C ILE A 36 10.12 -23.54 -0.04
N ILE A 37 11.17 -22.84 -0.43
CA ILE A 37 12.54 -23.26 -0.19
C ILE A 37 12.93 -22.87 1.24
N ALA A 38 13.26 -23.86 2.08
CA ALA A 38 13.68 -23.60 3.47
C ALA A 38 15.03 -22.89 3.57
N ARG A 39 15.83 -22.94 2.50
CA ARG A 39 17.13 -22.28 2.39
C ARG A 39 17.39 -21.94 0.93
N PHE A 40 17.87 -20.72 0.69
CA PHE A 40 18.43 -20.39 -0.62
C PHE A 40 19.61 -21.32 -0.92
N SER A 41 19.79 -21.64 -2.20
CA SER A 41 21.00 -22.31 -2.65
C SER A 41 22.21 -21.38 -2.47
N LYS A 42 23.41 -21.79 -2.92
CA LYS A 42 24.55 -20.86 -2.97
C LYS A 42 24.28 -19.65 -3.89
N GLU A 43 23.31 -19.76 -4.79
CA GLU A 43 22.91 -18.69 -5.69
C GLU A 43 21.81 -17.86 -5.05
N ALA A 44 21.95 -16.53 -5.12
CA ALA A 44 20.91 -15.62 -4.68
C ALA A 44 19.64 -15.79 -5.53
N PRO A 45 18.43 -15.59 -4.96
CA PRO A 45 17.22 -15.51 -5.75
C PRO A 45 17.37 -14.44 -6.83
N LYS A 46 16.96 -14.75 -8.06
CA LYS A 46 17.02 -13.81 -9.17
C LYS A 46 15.94 -12.75 -9.00
N LEU A 47 16.33 -11.48 -9.10
CA LEU A 47 15.38 -10.37 -9.20
C LEU A 47 14.49 -10.61 -10.43
N ARG A 48 13.17 -10.60 -10.22
CA ARG A 48 12.18 -10.78 -11.30
C ARG A 48 11.84 -9.45 -11.94
N TRP A 49 11.54 -8.46 -11.12
CA TRP A 49 11.28 -7.08 -11.51
C TRP A 49 11.46 -6.16 -10.31
N GLU A 50 11.56 -4.87 -10.58
CA GLU A 50 11.56 -3.81 -9.58
C GLU A 50 10.74 -2.61 -10.11
N SER A 51 10.12 -1.87 -9.20
CA SER A 51 9.32 -0.69 -9.54
C SER A 51 9.70 0.47 -8.62
N LYS A 52 9.82 1.67 -9.19
CA LYS A 52 10.16 2.87 -8.42
C LYS A 52 8.91 3.43 -7.75
N LEU A 53 8.93 3.45 -6.41
CA LEU A 53 7.88 4.03 -5.58
C LEU A 53 8.39 5.27 -4.84
N GLY A 54 7.46 6.07 -4.34
CA GLY A 54 7.69 7.09 -3.32
C GLY A 54 7.97 6.47 -1.95
N ALA A 55 8.08 7.33 -0.93
CA ALA A 55 8.35 6.87 0.43
C ALA A 55 7.06 6.35 1.11
N GLY A 56 7.20 5.42 2.05
CA GLY A 56 6.09 4.91 2.85
C GLY A 56 6.42 3.65 3.63
N TYR A 57 5.44 3.15 4.36
CA TYR A 57 5.49 1.91 5.14
C TYR A 57 4.39 0.91 4.74
N SER A 58 3.57 1.26 3.74
CA SER A 58 2.50 0.39 3.24
C SER A 58 3.05 -0.96 2.82
N GLY A 59 2.46 -2.04 3.32
CA GLY A 59 2.61 -3.34 2.68
C GLY A 59 1.91 -3.36 1.32
N PRO A 60 2.29 -4.28 0.42
CA PRO A 60 1.53 -4.55 -0.79
C PRO A 60 0.31 -5.43 -0.50
N ALA A 61 -0.73 -5.27 -1.30
CA ALA A 61 -1.80 -6.26 -1.48
C ALA A 61 -1.72 -6.79 -2.91
N VAL A 62 -1.77 -8.11 -3.08
CA VAL A 62 -1.69 -8.76 -4.40
C VAL A 62 -3.02 -9.43 -4.69
N ALA A 63 -3.62 -9.10 -5.82
CA ALA A 63 -4.86 -9.73 -6.25
C ALA A 63 -5.03 -9.66 -7.78
N GLN A 64 -5.49 -10.75 -8.38
CA GLN A 64 -5.93 -10.79 -9.79
C GLN A 64 -4.83 -10.35 -10.79
N GLY A 65 -3.56 -10.67 -10.52
CA GLY A 65 -2.43 -10.26 -11.37
C GLY A 65 -1.95 -8.82 -11.14
N TRP A 66 -2.40 -8.18 -10.07
CA TRP A 66 -2.06 -6.79 -9.72
C TRP A 66 -1.46 -6.68 -8.33
N VAL A 67 -0.53 -5.75 -8.18
CA VAL A 67 0.08 -5.37 -6.90
C VAL A 67 -0.34 -3.95 -6.55
N PHE A 68 -1.05 -3.80 -5.43
CA PHE A 68 -1.52 -2.53 -4.89
C PHE A 68 -0.64 -2.10 -3.72
N VAL A 69 -0.10 -0.88 -3.78
CA VAL A 69 0.77 -0.35 -2.73
C VAL A 69 0.58 1.15 -2.60
N MET A 70 0.64 1.67 -1.37
CA MET A 70 0.57 3.11 -1.16
C MET A 70 1.96 3.72 -0.99
N ASP A 71 2.15 4.90 -1.55
CA ASP A 71 3.38 5.66 -1.37
C ASP A 71 3.11 7.17 -1.23
N ARG A 72 4.17 7.92 -0.95
CA ARG A 72 4.16 9.38 -0.85
C ARG A 72 5.21 10.00 -1.74
N LEU A 73 4.76 10.98 -2.53
CA LEU A 73 5.60 11.93 -3.23
C LEU A 73 5.74 13.20 -2.38
N ALA A 74 6.80 13.25 -1.57
CA ALA A 74 7.10 14.43 -0.77
C ALA A 74 7.48 15.62 -1.67
N VAL A 75 7.06 16.82 -1.28
CA VAL A 75 7.61 18.05 -1.84
C VAL A 75 8.77 18.46 -0.95
N GLU A 76 9.92 18.76 -1.55
CA GLU A 76 11.07 19.26 -0.81
C GLU A 76 10.71 20.62 -0.19
N VAL A 77 10.91 20.73 1.12
CA VAL A 77 10.69 21.97 1.86
C VAL A 77 11.94 22.27 2.67
N ASP A 78 12.35 23.54 2.64
CA ASP A 78 13.35 24.08 3.54
C ASP A 78 12.91 23.82 5.00
N PRO A 79 13.62 22.96 5.75
CA PRO A 79 13.22 22.58 7.10
C PRO A 79 13.10 23.76 8.05
N ASP A 80 13.85 24.85 7.82
CA ASP A 80 13.86 26.03 8.67
C ASP A 80 12.68 26.96 8.37
N LYS A 81 12.04 26.81 7.20
CA LYS A 81 10.87 27.59 6.78
C LYS A 81 9.55 26.81 6.91
N ALA A 82 9.61 25.52 7.14
CA ALA A 82 8.42 24.69 7.31
C ALA A 82 7.64 25.15 8.56
N ARG A 83 6.33 25.39 8.39
CA ARG A 83 5.44 25.87 9.46
C ARG A 83 5.39 24.88 10.61
N LEU A 84 5.81 25.30 11.80
CA LEU A 84 5.63 24.52 13.03
C LEU A 84 4.14 24.38 13.36
N LEU A 85 3.78 23.21 13.87
CA LEU A 85 2.40 22.89 14.26
C LEU A 85 2.25 22.80 15.79
N HIS A 86 2.97 23.65 16.52
CA HIS A 86 2.93 23.76 17.98
C HIS A 86 2.39 25.13 18.40
N GLY A 87 1.59 25.17 19.47
CA GLY A 87 1.13 26.43 20.08
C GLY A 87 2.17 27.05 21.02
N ASP A 88 2.98 26.21 21.66
CA ASP A 88 4.11 26.55 22.53
C ASP A 88 5.44 26.32 21.80
N PRO A 89 6.61 26.68 22.38
CA PRO A 89 7.91 26.31 21.81
C PRO A 89 7.98 24.80 21.53
N PRO A 90 8.54 24.38 20.38
CA PRO A 90 8.59 22.99 20.01
C PRO A 90 9.37 22.16 21.04
N PRO A 91 9.04 20.86 21.21
CA PRO A 91 9.78 19.99 22.10
C PRO A 91 11.25 19.90 21.68
N GLY A 92 12.15 19.81 22.67
CA GLY A 92 13.59 19.70 22.42
C GLY A 92 13.99 18.40 21.70
N ASN A 93 13.14 17.36 21.78
CA ASN A 93 13.33 16.13 21.04
C ASN A 93 12.69 16.25 19.65
N ILE A 94 13.54 16.23 18.61
CA ILE A 94 13.17 16.39 17.20
C ILE A 94 12.13 15.37 16.72
N ASN A 95 12.09 14.17 17.33
CA ASN A 95 11.15 13.11 16.96
C ASN A 95 9.69 13.49 17.23
N PHE A 96 9.44 14.48 18.09
CA PHE A 96 8.11 14.98 18.44
C PHE A 96 7.82 16.35 17.81
N VAL A 97 8.72 16.88 16.99
CA VAL A 97 8.51 18.17 16.33
C VAL A 97 7.61 17.98 15.11
N ARG A 98 6.38 18.50 15.19
CA ARG A 98 5.43 18.56 14.06
C ARG A 98 5.69 19.79 13.19
N LYS A 99 5.73 19.56 11.88
CA LYS A 99 5.85 20.59 10.84
C LYS A 99 4.86 20.28 9.73
N LEU A 100 4.26 21.30 9.13
CA LEU A 100 3.44 21.13 7.94
C LEU A 100 4.36 20.67 6.79
N GLN A 101 4.12 19.47 6.26
CA GLN A 101 4.88 18.94 5.14
C GLN A 101 3.98 18.73 3.92
N PRO A 102 4.07 19.56 2.88
CA PRO A 102 3.35 19.35 1.64
C PRO A 102 3.81 18.07 0.93
N GLY A 103 2.93 17.51 0.13
CA GLY A 103 3.19 16.28 -0.61
C GLY A 103 1.89 15.66 -1.07
N ARG A 104 2.03 14.64 -1.92
CA ARG A 104 0.91 13.84 -2.41
C ARG A 104 1.07 12.42 -1.89
N GLU A 105 -0.03 11.78 -1.54
CA GLU A 105 -0.08 10.33 -1.37
C GLU A 105 -0.64 9.69 -2.64
N ARG A 106 -0.28 8.42 -2.85
CA ARG A 106 -0.77 7.64 -3.98
C ARG A 106 -1.19 6.25 -3.56
N LEU A 107 -2.23 5.74 -4.21
CA LEU A 107 -2.43 4.31 -4.38
C LEU A 107 -1.94 3.93 -5.76
N VAL A 108 -0.97 3.03 -5.81
CA VAL A 108 -0.33 2.55 -7.04
C VAL A 108 -0.80 1.13 -7.32
N CYS A 109 -1.12 0.84 -8.58
CA CYS A 109 -1.37 -0.50 -9.10
C CYS A 109 -0.30 -0.87 -10.12
N LEU A 110 0.39 -1.96 -9.87
CA LEU A 110 1.42 -2.52 -10.72
C LEU A 110 0.95 -3.85 -11.31
N ASN A 111 1.45 -4.20 -12.50
CA ASN A 111 1.32 -5.53 -13.05
C ASN A 111 2.22 -6.49 -12.26
N GLU A 112 1.65 -7.58 -11.76
CA GLU A 112 2.39 -8.58 -10.96
C GLU A 112 3.49 -9.29 -11.75
N ALA A 113 3.34 -9.44 -13.07
CA ALA A 113 4.26 -10.20 -13.90
C ALA A 113 5.61 -9.49 -14.12
N ASP A 114 5.58 -8.16 -14.21
CA ASP A 114 6.72 -7.35 -14.67
C ASP A 114 6.94 -6.05 -13.86
N GLY A 115 6.08 -5.73 -12.90
CA GLY A 115 6.16 -4.53 -12.09
C GLY A 115 5.80 -3.23 -12.82
N GLU A 116 5.23 -3.30 -14.03
CA GLU A 116 4.83 -2.11 -14.78
C GLU A 116 3.74 -1.35 -14.03
N LEU A 117 3.87 -0.03 -13.96
CA LEU A 117 2.83 0.85 -13.43
C LEU A 117 1.61 0.85 -14.37
N LEU A 118 0.51 0.25 -13.91
CA LEU A 118 -0.75 0.22 -14.65
C LEU A 118 -1.55 1.51 -14.44
N TRP A 119 -1.68 1.92 -13.18
CA TRP A 119 -2.33 3.19 -12.82
C TRP A 119 -1.87 3.67 -11.45
N ALA A 120 -2.00 4.97 -11.21
CA ALA A 120 -1.86 5.57 -9.88
C ALA A 120 -3.01 6.56 -9.63
N HIS A 121 -3.64 6.45 -8.47
CA HIS A 121 -4.52 7.49 -7.96
C HIS A 121 -3.73 8.35 -6.98
N GLU A 122 -3.55 9.63 -7.30
CA GLU A 122 -2.79 10.58 -6.48
C GLU A 122 -3.71 11.66 -5.90
N TRP A 123 -3.48 12.07 -4.65
CA TRP A 123 -4.19 13.19 -4.03
C TRP A 123 -3.25 14.09 -3.24
N ASP A 124 -3.59 15.38 -3.18
CA ASP A 124 -2.90 16.33 -2.30
C ASP A 124 -3.10 15.91 -0.84
N CYS A 125 -2.00 15.75 -0.12
CA CYS A 125 -1.98 15.21 1.23
C CYS A 125 -0.87 15.88 2.06
N PRO A 126 -1.07 17.15 2.48
CA PRO A 126 -0.13 17.81 3.38
C PRO A 126 -0.18 17.14 4.75
N TYR A 127 0.99 16.72 5.22
CA TYR A 127 1.14 16.01 6.48
C TYR A 127 1.20 16.97 7.65
N THR A 128 0.49 16.59 8.70
CA THR A 128 0.41 17.25 9.99
C THR A 128 1.00 16.41 11.13
N THR A 129 1.59 15.26 10.81
CA THR A 129 2.35 14.38 11.74
C THR A 129 3.70 14.98 12.17
N VAL A 130 4.41 14.26 13.02
CA VAL A 130 5.81 14.53 13.39
C VAL A 130 6.72 14.51 12.16
N ALA A 131 7.56 15.54 12.06
CA ALA A 131 8.28 15.83 10.84
C ALA A 131 9.26 14.72 10.43
N ALA A 132 9.91 14.09 11.41
CA ALA A 132 10.87 13.00 11.16
C ALA A 132 10.22 11.72 10.59
N TYR A 133 8.90 11.54 10.77
CA TYR A 133 8.17 10.33 10.37
C TYR A 133 7.12 10.62 9.29
N ALA A 134 7.17 11.81 8.70
CA ALA A 134 6.28 12.24 7.63
C ALA A 134 6.63 11.63 6.26
N ILE A 135 7.03 10.34 6.26
CA ILE A 135 7.63 9.68 5.11
C ILE A 135 6.67 8.79 4.32
N GLY A 136 5.38 8.76 4.62
CA GLY A 136 4.38 8.14 3.74
C GLY A 136 3.31 7.28 4.44
N PRO A 137 2.39 6.72 3.65
CA PRO A 137 1.27 5.89 4.12
C PRO A 137 1.74 4.58 4.75
N ARG A 138 0.94 4.06 5.68
CA ARG A 138 1.26 2.89 6.52
C ARG A 138 0.31 1.72 6.33
N ALA A 139 -0.93 2.00 5.98
CA ALA A 139 -1.94 0.97 5.80
C ALA A 139 -1.74 0.24 4.46
N THR A 140 -1.55 -1.07 4.52
CA THR A 140 -1.77 -1.98 3.38
C THR A 140 -3.20 -1.79 2.82
N PRO A 141 -3.36 -1.58 1.50
CA PRO A 141 -4.67 -1.59 0.86
C PRO A 141 -5.40 -2.91 1.04
N THR A 142 -6.72 -2.89 0.86
CA THR A 142 -7.55 -4.10 0.83
C THR A 142 -8.29 -4.20 -0.49
N VAL A 143 -8.16 -5.33 -1.16
CA VAL A 143 -8.86 -5.63 -2.41
C VAL A 143 -10.04 -6.55 -2.13
N ASP A 144 -11.20 -6.20 -2.66
CA ASP A 144 -12.42 -7.02 -2.61
C ASP A 144 -13.12 -6.94 -3.98
N GLY A 145 -12.93 -7.99 -4.79
CA GLY A 145 -13.44 -8.05 -6.16
C GLY A 145 -12.95 -6.91 -7.05
N ASP A 146 -13.88 -6.08 -7.51
CA ASP A 146 -13.62 -4.94 -8.39
C ASP A 146 -13.24 -3.66 -7.62
N ARG A 147 -13.06 -3.74 -6.31
CA ARG A 147 -12.76 -2.60 -5.43
C ARG A 147 -11.42 -2.76 -4.73
N VAL A 148 -10.74 -1.62 -4.53
CA VAL A 148 -9.59 -1.49 -3.65
C VAL A 148 -9.82 -0.32 -2.70
N TYR A 149 -9.54 -0.56 -1.42
CA TYR A 149 -9.71 0.39 -0.33
C TYR A 149 -8.34 0.83 0.19
N ALA A 150 -8.15 2.13 0.33
CA ALA A 150 -6.88 2.72 0.74
C ALA A 150 -7.12 3.81 1.79
N LEU A 151 -6.37 3.74 2.90
CA LEU A 151 -6.38 4.76 3.95
C LEU A 151 -5.03 5.47 4.00
N GLY A 152 -5.01 6.72 3.55
CA GLY A 152 -3.86 7.61 3.64
C GLY A 152 -3.54 8.03 5.07
N SER A 153 -2.32 8.51 5.34
CA SER A 153 -1.83 8.83 6.71
C SER A 153 -2.60 9.97 7.40
N GLU A 154 -3.26 10.80 6.61
CA GLU A 154 -4.03 11.94 7.06
C GLU A 154 -5.54 11.63 7.13
N GLY A 155 -5.92 10.35 7.15
CA GLY A 155 -7.32 9.93 7.27
C GLY A 155 -8.14 10.08 5.99
N ASN A 156 -7.48 10.12 4.83
CA ASN A 156 -8.16 10.07 3.53
C ASN A 156 -8.46 8.60 3.17
N LEU A 157 -9.72 8.20 3.26
CA LEU A 157 -10.19 6.88 2.86
C LEU A 157 -10.77 6.94 1.45
N PHE A 158 -10.34 6.02 0.59
CA PHE A 158 -10.85 5.87 -0.75
C PHE A 158 -11.37 4.45 -1.00
N CYS A 159 -12.43 4.35 -1.81
CA CYS A 159 -12.79 3.14 -2.54
C CYS A 159 -12.63 3.43 -4.03
N LEU A 160 -11.78 2.66 -4.69
CA LEU A 160 -11.50 2.79 -6.11
C LEU A 160 -11.78 1.50 -6.83
N ASN A 161 -12.04 1.58 -8.12
CA ASN A 161 -12.08 0.43 -8.98
C ASN A 161 -10.67 -0.19 -9.10
N SER A 162 -10.53 -1.47 -8.76
CA SER A 162 -9.23 -2.17 -8.72
C SER A 162 -8.52 -2.23 -10.08
N LYS A 163 -9.28 -2.25 -11.17
CA LYS A 163 -8.73 -2.31 -12.53
C LYS A 163 -8.31 -0.95 -13.09
N THR A 164 -9.04 0.11 -12.76
CA THR A 164 -8.91 1.41 -13.45
C THR A 164 -8.41 2.54 -12.57
N GLY A 165 -8.40 2.37 -11.24
CA GLY A 165 -8.06 3.43 -10.30
C GLY A 165 -9.11 4.55 -10.22
N VAL A 166 -10.28 4.38 -10.83
CA VAL A 166 -11.39 5.35 -10.76
C VAL A 166 -12.00 5.32 -9.36
N VAL A 167 -12.10 6.48 -8.72
CA VAL A 167 -12.73 6.62 -7.40
C VAL A 167 -14.23 6.37 -7.51
N HIS A 168 -14.73 5.40 -6.74
CA HIS A 168 -16.18 5.21 -6.54
C HIS A 168 -16.72 6.18 -5.49
N TRP A 169 -16.00 6.30 -4.37
CA TRP A 169 -16.30 7.26 -3.31
C TRP A 169 -15.05 7.52 -2.47
N SER A 170 -15.07 8.62 -1.72
CA SER A 170 -14.03 8.97 -0.75
C SER A 170 -14.63 9.51 0.54
N CYS A 171 -13.88 9.38 1.63
CA CYS A 171 -14.23 9.92 2.94
C CYS A 171 -12.98 10.55 3.57
N ASP A 172 -13.10 11.81 3.98
CA ASP A 172 -12.03 12.53 4.67
C ASP A 172 -12.37 12.55 6.15
N PHE A 173 -11.67 11.76 6.96
CA PHE A 173 -12.01 11.60 8.38
C PHE A 173 -11.81 12.89 9.18
N LYS A 174 -10.87 13.75 8.78
CA LYS A 174 -10.70 15.07 9.42
C LYS A 174 -11.95 15.92 9.21
N LYS A 175 -12.45 15.98 7.97
CA LYS A 175 -13.61 16.80 7.62
C LYS A 175 -14.93 16.20 8.12
N ASN A 176 -15.09 14.89 7.99
CA ASN A 176 -16.37 14.23 8.23
C ASN A 176 -16.59 13.89 9.71
N TYR A 177 -15.51 13.63 10.45
CA TYR A 177 -15.59 13.13 11.83
C TYR A 177 -14.77 13.95 12.83
N GLY A 178 -14.07 15.00 12.38
CA GLY A 178 -13.21 15.80 13.25
C GLY A 178 -11.99 15.01 13.74
N LEU A 179 -11.50 14.03 12.98
CA LEU A 179 -10.35 13.23 13.38
C LEU A 179 -9.14 14.12 13.65
N GLU A 180 -8.63 14.06 14.87
CA GLU A 180 -7.29 14.54 15.19
C GLU A 180 -6.27 13.52 14.69
N ILE A 181 -5.35 13.96 13.82
CA ILE A 181 -4.37 13.05 13.24
C ILE A 181 -3.45 12.51 14.33
N PRO A 182 -3.36 11.17 14.49
CA PRO A 182 -2.46 10.56 15.44
C PRO A 182 -1.03 11.04 15.23
N GLU A 183 -0.22 10.99 16.29
CA GLU A 183 1.16 11.48 16.26
C GLU A 183 1.95 10.96 15.06
N TRP A 184 1.73 9.68 14.71
CA TRP A 184 2.37 8.95 13.62
C TRP A 184 1.50 8.78 12.38
N GLY A 185 0.40 9.52 12.26
CA GLY A 185 -0.60 9.31 11.19
C GLY A 185 -1.45 8.06 11.40
N THR A 186 -2.46 7.89 10.55
CA THR A 186 -3.32 6.70 10.54
C THR A 186 -2.59 5.50 9.94
N ALA A 187 -2.85 4.32 10.52
CA ALA A 187 -2.22 3.07 10.09
C ALA A 187 -3.18 1.86 10.12
N ALA A 188 -4.49 2.11 10.24
CA ALA A 188 -5.49 1.05 10.24
C ALA A 188 -5.71 0.51 8.82
N HIS A 189 -5.44 -0.77 8.61
CA HIS A 189 -5.72 -1.46 7.35
C HIS A 189 -7.24 -1.55 7.15
N PRO A 190 -7.82 -0.98 6.07
CA PRO A 190 -9.26 -1.12 5.81
C PRO A 190 -9.66 -2.59 5.75
N LEU A 191 -10.82 -2.95 6.30
CA LEU A 191 -11.25 -4.33 6.40
C LEU A 191 -12.64 -4.51 5.81
N VAL A 192 -12.80 -5.39 4.82
CA VAL A 192 -14.13 -5.73 4.30
C VAL A 192 -14.69 -6.95 5.03
N HIS A 193 -15.84 -6.83 5.69
CA HIS A 193 -16.50 -7.96 6.33
C HIS A 193 -17.98 -7.98 5.97
N GLY A 194 -18.36 -8.94 5.12
CA GLY A 194 -19.70 -8.98 4.53
C GLY A 194 -19.93 -7.74 3.68
N ASP A 195 -20.96 -6.96 4.04
CA ASP A 195 -21.33 -5.71 3.38
C ASP A 195 -20.69 -4.46 4.04
N ARG A 196 -19.77 -4.65 4.99
CA ARG A 196 -19.19 -3.56 5.78
C ARG A 196 -17.73 -3.32 5.43
N LEU A 197 -17.36 -2.06 5.41
CA LEU A 197 -15.97 -1.61 5.52
C LEU A 197 -15.74 -1.16 6.97
N ILE A 198 -14.71 -1.71 7.61
CA ILE A 198 -14.31 -1.47 9.00
C ILE A 198 -12.91 -0.86 9.02
#